data_AF-A0A7W0LMZ3-F1
#
_entry.id   AF-A0A7W0LMZ3-F1
#
_cell.length_a   1.000
_cell.length_b   1.000
_cell.length_c   1.000
_cell.angle_alpha   90.00
_cell.angle_beta   90.00
_cell.angle_gamma   90.00
#
_symmetry.space_group_name_H-M   'P 1'
#
loop_
_entity.id
_entity.type
_entity.pdbx_description
1 polymer ?
#
loop_
_entity_poly.entity_id
_entity_poly.type
_entity_poly.pdbx_seq_one_letter_code
_entity_poly.pdbx_strand_id
1 'polypeptide(L)'
;WKLRLQPTPPGWLDLALGVPIMDTGRIREELGWEPRKSAEEALLELLEGLRDGAGAPTPPLDPGAGGPLRIKELLQGVGARN
;
A
#
# COMPACT_ATOMS: atom_id res chain seq x y z
N TRP A 1 1.84 2.12 -26.87
CA TRP A 1 0.88 1.41 -26.01
C TRP A 1 1.67 0.58 -24.99
N LYS A 2 2.20 1.21 -23.93
CA LYS A 2 2.95 0.47 -22.89
C LYS A 2 1.94 -0.12 -21.91
N LEU A 3 1.95 -1.44 -21.78
CA LEU A 3 1.16 -2.22 -20.81
C LEU A 3 1.41 -1.61 -19.42
N ARG A 4 0.40 -0.96 -18.83
CA ARG A 4 0.47 -0.34 -17.48
C ARG A 4 0.48 -1.41 -16.39
N LEU A 5 1.37 -2.39 -16.49
CA LEU A 5 1.56 -3.40 -15.45
C LEU A 5 2.28 -2.71 -14.30
N GLN A 6 1.56 -2.51 -13.20
CA GLN A 6 2.18 -2.25 -11.92
C GLN A 6 3.08 -3.45 -11.59
N PRO A 7 4.39 -3.25 -11.39
CA PRO A 7 5.28 -4.33 -10.99
C PRO A 7 4.94 -4.71 -9.54
N THR A 8 3.97 -5.60 -9.39
CA THR A 8 3.64 -6.19 -8.09
C THR A 8 4.60 -7.37 -7.85
N PRO A 9 5.38 -7.36 -6.75
CA PRO A 9 6.30 -8.45 -6.47
C PRO A 9 5.59 -9.80 -6.41
N PRO A 10 6.19 -10.88 -6.94
CA PRO A 10 5.64 -12.23 -6.83
C PRO A 10 5.54 -12.61 -5.34
N GLY A 11 4.32 -12.67 -4.82
CA GLY A 11 4.04 -12.92 -3.39
C GLY A 11 3.30 -11.80 -2.67
N TRP A 12 3.09 -10.63 -3.28
CA TRP A 12 2.33 -9.56 -2.63
C TRP A 12 0.88 -9.95 -2.34
N LEU A 13 0.24 -10.69 -3.26
CA LEU A 13 -1.11 -11.20 -3.05
C LEU A 13 -1.14 -12.23 -1.92
N ASP A 14 -0.17 -13.14 -1.88
CA ASP A 14 -0.06 -14.14 -0.80
C ASP A 14 0.16 -13.49 0.56
N LEU A 15 0.97 -12.42 0.61
CA LEU A 15 1.12 -11.60 1.81
C LEU A 15 -0.20 -10.96 2.22
N ALA A 16 -0.93 -10.33 1.29
CA ALA A 16 -2.21 -9.71 1.59
C ALA A 16 -3.24 -10.72 2.13
N LEU A 17 -3.27 -11.93 1.57
CA LEU A 17 -4.14 -13.01 2.00
C LEU A 17 -3.70 -13.65 3.33
N GLY A 18 -2.42 -13.53 3.69
CA GLY A 18 -1.86 -14.02 4.95
C GLY A 18 -2.01 -13.06 6.14
N VAL A 19 -2.48 -11.83 5.91
CA VAL A 19 -2.67 -10.85 7.00
C VAL A 19 -3.86 -11.26 7.88
N PRO A 20 -3.67 -11.42 9.21
CA PRO A 20 -4.78 -11.73 10.10
C PRO A 20 -5.77 -10.56 10.16
N ILE A 21 -7.06 -10.87 10.10
CA ILE A 21 -8.12 -9.89 10.31
C ILE A 21 -8.20 -9.58 11.81
N MET A 22 -7.95 -8.32 12.16
CA MET A 22 -8.05 -7.82 13.54
C MET A 22 -9.50 -7.53 13.90
N ASP A 23 -9.94 -7.97 15.08
CA ASP A 23 -11.21 -7.52 15.66
C ASP A 23 -11.10 -6.06 16.11
N THR A 24 -12.06 -5.23 15.69
CA THR A 24 -12.15 -3.81 16.04
C THR A 24 -13.29 -3.51 17.01
N GLY A 25 -13.93 -4.52 17.60
CA GLY A 25 -15.04 -4.36 18.54
C GLY A 25 -14.69 -3.45 19.73
N ARG A 26 -13.55 -3.72 20.38
CA ARG A 26 -13.14 -2.95 21.57
C ARG A 26 -12.97 -1.45 21.32
N ILE A 27 -12.33 -1.06 20.20
CA ILE A 27 -12.12 0.38 19.90
C ILE A 27 -13.45 1.07 19.52
N ARG A 28 -14.39 0.33 18.93
CA ARG A 28 -15.74 0.82 18.63
C ARG A 28 -16.54 1.04 19.91
N GLU A 29 -16.49 0.09 20.84
CA GLU A 29 -17.24 0.13 22.10
C GLU A 29 -16.67 1.16 23.09
N GLU A 30 -15.35 1.18 23.28
CA GLU A 30 -14.72 2.02 24.30
C GLU A 30 -14.53 3.47 23.83
N LEU A 31 -14.28 3.69 22.53
CA LEU A 31 -13.91 5.00 22.00
C LEU A 31 -14.92 5.55 20.98
N GLY A 32 -16.00 4.82 20.68
CA GLY A 32 -16.97 5.21 19.65
C GLY A 32 -16.33 5.33 18.26
N TRP A 33 -15.21 4.64 18.04
CA TRP A 33 -14.46 4.76 16.80
C TRP A 33 -15.24 4.13 15.64
N GLU A 34 -15.31 4.83 14.52
CA GLU A 34 -15.86 4.30 13.28
C GLU A 34 -14.91 4.57 12.08
N PRO A 35 -14.81 3.64 11.13
CA PRO A 35 -14.00 3.85 9.93
C PRO A 35 -14.61 4.98 9.11
N ARG A 36 -13.76 5.94 8.71
CA ARG A 36 -14.17 7.07 7.85
C ARG A 36 -14.22 6.70 6.36
N LYS A 37 -13.65 5.56 5.99
CA LYS A 37 -13.57 5.02 4.64
C LYS A 37 -13.89 3.54 4.67
N SER A 38 -14.73 3.08 3.74
CA SER A 38 -14.97 1.65 3.56
C SER A 38 -13.74 0.97 2.97
N ALA A 39 -13.69 -0.37 3.05
CA ALA A 39 -12.61 -1.14 2.43
C ALA A 39 -12.58 -0.95 0.90
N GLU A 40 -13.76 -0.87 0.27
CA GLU A 40 -13.90 -0.65 -1.17
C GLU A 40 -13.43 0.74 -1.59
N GLU A 41 -13.81 1.78 -0.83
CA GLU A 41 -13.36 3.16 -1.06
C GLU A 41 -11.84 3.26 -0.95
N ALA A 42 -11.27 2.71 0.12
CA ALA A 42 -9.82 2.72 0.32
C ALA A 42 -9.06 1.99 -0.81
N LEU A 43 -9.61 0.88 -1.31
CA LEU A 43 -9.02 0.15 -2.43
C LEU A 43 -9.07 0.95 -3.73
N LEU A 44 -10.20 1.61 -4.01
CA LEU A 44 -10.35 2.45 -5.20
C LEU A 44 -9.43 3.68 -5.14
N GLU A 45 -9.35 4.35 -3.99
CA GLU A 45 -8.44 5.49 -3.77
C GLU A 45 -6.97 5.08 -3.95
N LEU A 46 -6.58 3.89 -3.48
CA LEU A 46 -5.25 3.35 -3.69
C LEU A 46 -4.95 3.15 -5.19
N LEU A 47 -5.87 2.52 -5.93
CA LEU A 47 -5.69 2.28 -7.37
C LEU A 47 -5.61 3.58 -8.17
N GLU A 48 -6.41 4.58 -7.78
CA GLU A 48 -6.37 5.93 -8.35
C GLU A 48 -5.01 6.61 -8.08
N GLY A 49 -4.53 6.57 -6.82
CA GLY A 49 -3.21 7.11 -6.47
C GLY A 49 -2.07 6.46 -7.25
N LEU A 50 -2.12 5.13 -7.44
CA LEU A 50 -1.15 4.39 -8.26
C LEU A 50 -1.22 4.76 -9.74
N ARG A 51 -2.42 5.02 -10.27
CA ARG A 51 -2.62 5.46 -11.66
C ARG A 51 -2.04 6.84 -11.91
N ASP A 52 -2.22 7.74 -10.95
CA ASP A 52 -1.90 9.15 -11.08
C ASP A 52 -0.48 9.49 -10.58
N GLY A 53 0.23 8.50 -10.01
CA GLY A 53 1.56 8.69 -9.42
C GLY A 53 1.51 9.60 -8.18
N ALA A 54 0.37 9.59 -7.48
CA ALA A 54 0.15 10.41 -6.30
C ALA A 54 1.09 9.96 -5.16
N GLY A 55 1.56 10.94 -4.39
CA GLY A 55 2.42 10.71 -3.24
C GLY A 55 2.06 11.63 -2.09
N ALA A 56 2.84 11.54 -1.03
CA ALA A 56 2.70 12.36 0.17
C ALA A 56 4.07 12.89 0.58
N PRO A 57 4.15 13.98 1.37
CA PRO A 57 5.41 14.51 1.88
C PRO A 57 5.98 13.63 3.01
N THR A 58 6.10 12.33 2.76
CA THR A 58 6.76 11.34 3.63
C THR A 58 7.82 10.62 2.82
N PRO A 59 8.99 10.29 3.40
CA PRO A 59 10.10 9.72 2.62
C PRO A 59 9.74 8.48 1.77
N PRO A 60 8.85 7.56 2.19
CA PRO A 60 8.38 6.44 1.36
C PRO A 60 7.41 6.82 0.24
N LEU A 61 6.62 7.88 0.42
CA LEU A 61 5.56 8.29 -0.52
C LEU A 61 5.94 9.53 -1.33
N ASP A 62 7.15 10.07 -1.17
CA ASP A 62 7.66 11.17 -1.99
C ASP A 62 7.75 10.72 -3.47
N PRO A 63 6.97 11.32 -4.39
CA PRO A 63 7.00 10.97 -5.81
C PRO A 63 8.39 11.14 -6.44
N GLY A 64 9.21 12.06 -5.92
CA GLY A 64 10.56 12.34 -6.38
C GLY A 64 11.63 11.39 -5.83
N ALA A 65 11.29 10.60 -4.81
CA ALA A 65 12.23 9.68 -4.18
C ALA A 65 12.40 8.36 -4.94
N GLY A 66 11.68 8.16 -6.05
CA GLY A 66 11.77 7.00 -6.95
C GLY A 66 13.01 7.00 -7.85
N GLY A 67 14.21 7.03 -7.26
CA GLY A 67 15.45 6.77 -8.02
C GLY A 67 15.57 5.29 -8.45
N PRO A 68 16.45 4.95 -9.41
CA PRO A 68 16.67 3.57 -9.87
C PRO A 68 17.08 2.59 -8.75
N LEU A 69 17.53 3.11 -7.62
CA LEU A 69 17.85 2.34 -6.40
C LEU A 69 16.59 1.83 -5.68
N ARG A 70 15.44 2.50 -5.80
CA ARG A 70 14.18 2.11 -5.13
C ARG A 70 13.37 1.06 -5.88
N ILE A 71 13.49 1.03 -7.21
CA ILE A 71 12.96 -0.07 -8.02
C ILE A 71 13.62 -1.39 -7.60
N LYS A 72 14.91 -1.37 -7.25
CA LYS A 72 15.59 -2.54 -6.69
C LYS A 72 15.01 -2.96 -5.35
N GLU A 73 14.66 -2.03 -4.45
CA GLU A 73 13.98 -2.35 -3.18
C GLU A 73 12.61 -2.99 -3.39
N LEU A 74 11.83 -2.49 -4.37
CA LEU A 74 10.53 -3.08 -4.70
C LEU A 74 10.69 -4.51 -5.25
N LEU A 75 11.71 -4.74 -6.08
CA LEU A 75 12.02 -6.04 -6.68
C LEU A 75 12.69 -7.03 -5.71
N GLN A 76 13.44 -6.53 -4.73
CA GLN A 76 14.19 -7.33 -3.75
C GLN A 76 13.45 -7.52 -2.43
N GLY A 77 12.34 -6.80 -2.23
CA GLY A 77 11.55 -6.79 -1.00
C GLY A 77 11.87 -5.59 -0.12
N VAL A 78 10.82 -4.89 0.32
CA VAL A 78 10.95 -3.78 1.29
C VAL A 78 11.47 -4.34 2.60
N GLY A 79 12.67 -3.92 3.02
CA GLY A 79 13.29 -4.36 4.29
C GLY A 79 14.29 -5.52 4.19
N ALA A 80 14.74 -5.89 2.99
CA ALA A 80 15.86 -6.83 2.85
C ALA A 80 17.10 -6.29 3.58
N ARG A 81 17.63 -7.07 4.53
CA ARG A 81 18.84 -6.73 5.30
C ARG A 81 20.04 -6.90 4.38
N ASN A 82 20.91 -5.88 4.33
CA ASN A 82 22.23 -5.93 3.71
C ASN A 82 23.07 -7.09 4.27
#